data_AF-A0A963L6S4-F1
#
_entry.id   AF-A0A963L6S4-F1
#
_cell.length_a   1.000
_cell.length_b   1.000
_cell.length_c   1.000
_cell.angle_alpha   90.00
_cell.angle_beta   90.00
_cell.angle_gamma   90.00
#
_symmetry.space_group_name_H-M   'P 1'
#
loop_
_entity.id
_entity.type
_entity.pdbx_description
1 polymer ?
#
loop_
_entity_poly.entity_id
_entity_poly.type
_entity_poly.pdbx_seq_one_letter_code
_entity_poly.pdbx_strand_id
1 'polypeptide(L)'
;MSSRWVFEPTPTAQAVRAALTVLALGSGVSTALAQSTPEAASIRLKPGASLQQQLPQSVTNQLPVFISSDQMTSEMDGTTVLEGAAQLRQHDAVLRADRIEH
;
A
#
# COMPACT_ATOMS: atom_id res chain seq x y z
N MET A 1 18.10 -35.52 -17.78
CA MET A 1 17.15 -35.14 -18.85
C MET A 1 16.38 -33.91 -18.40
N SER A 2 16.54 -32.76 -19.06
CA SER A 2 15.81 -31.54 -18.74
C SER A 2 14.63 -31.38 -19.70
N SER A 3 13.41 -31.58 -19.20
CA SER A 3 12.18 -31.38 -19.96
C SER A 3 11.95 -29.88 -20.15
N ARG A 4 12.19 -29.39 -21.36
CA ARG A 4 11.87 -28.02 -21.76
C ARG A 4 10.37 -27.94 -22.01
N TRP A 5 9.63 -27.48 -21.01
CA TRP A 5 8.21 -27.16 -21.16
C TRP A 5 8.08 -25.99 -22.13
N VAL A 6 7.68 -26.29 -23.37
CA VAL A 6 7.28 -25.27 -24.35
C VAL A 6 5.82 -24.97 -24.08
N PHE A 7 5.54 -23.83 -23.46
CA PHE A 7 4.19 -23.30 -23.36
C PHE A 7 3.76 -22.82 -24.75
N GLU A 8 2.83 -23.52 -25.38
CA GLU A 8 2.15 -22.99 -26.56
C GLU A 8 1.26 -21.82 -26.11
N PRO A 9 1.49 -20.59 -26.61
CA PRO A 9 0.67 -19.46 -26.23
C PRO A 9 -0.74 -19.68 -26.78
N THR A 10 -1.71 -19.77 -25.88
CA THR A 10 -3.13 -19.82 -26.24
C THR A 10 -3.50 -18.61 -27.11
N PRO A 11 -4.48 -18.72 -28.02
CA PRO A 11 -4.88 -17.61 -28.89
C PRO A 11 -5.29 -16.36 -28.09
N THR A 12 -5.80 -16.56 -26.87
CA THR A 12 -6.12 -15.50 -25.91
C THR A 12 -4.87 -14.76 -25.42
N ALA A 13 -3.76 -15.46 -25.16
CA ALA A 13 -2.49 -14.84 -24.76
C ALA A 13 -1.87 -14.00 -25.87
N GLN A 14 -2.05 -14.40 -27.14
CA GLN A 14 -1.59 -13.62 -28.29
C GLN A 14 -2.42 -12.33 -28.45
N ALA A 15 -3.74 -12.40 -28.26
CA ALA A 15 -4.62 -11.25 -28.34
C ALA A 15 -4.31 -10.20 -27.25
N VAL A 16 -4.06 -10.63 -26.01
CA VAL A 16 -3.71 -9.73 -24.89
C VAL A 16 -2.37 -9.02 -25.15
N ARG A 17 -1.36 -9.73 -25.68
CA ARG A 17 -0.07 -9.12 -26.02
C ARG A 17 -0.21 -8.09 -27.14
N ALA A 18 -1.00 -8.37 -28.16
CA ALA A 18 -1.27 -7.42 -29.24
C ALA A 18 -1.96 -6.14 -28.73
N ALA A 19 -2.98 -6.29 -27.88
CA ALA A 19 -3.68 -5.16 -27.26
C ALA A 19 -2.73 -4.29 -26.42
N LEU A 20 -1.84 -4.90 -25.63
CA LEU A 20 -0.83 -4.18 -24.85
C LEU A 20 0.17 -3.42 -25.74
N THR A 21 0.61 -4.00 -26.86
CA THR A 21 1.53 -3.31 -27.78
C THR A 21 0.91 -2.10 -28.47
N VAL A 22 -0.39 -2.15 -28.79
CA VAL A 22 -1.12 -1.01 -29.37
C VAL A 22 -1.28 0.11 -28.34
N LEU A 23 -1.59 -0.23 -27.08
CA LEU A 23 -1.71 0.76 -26.01
C LEU A 23 -0.39 1.48 -25.71
N ALA A 24 0.74 0.76 -25.76
CA ALA A 24 2.07 1.32 -25.52
C ALA A 24 2.57 2.25 -26.65
N LEU A 25 2.06 2.09 -27.88
CA LEU A 25 2.38 2.96 -29.01
C LEU A 25 1.47 4.21 -29.09
N GLY A 26 0.33 4.19 -28.38
CA GLY A 26 -0.62 5.30 -28.31
C GLY A 26 -0.26 6.38 -27.29
N SER A 27 0.68 6.14 -26.38
CA SER A 27 1.22 7.16 -25.46
C SER A 27 2.24 8.06 -26.15
N GLY A 28 1.82 8.68 -27.25
CA GLY A 28 2.52 9.77 -27.90
C GLY A 28 2.59 10.96 -26.95
N VAL A 29 3.74 11.12 -26.31
CA VAL A 29 4.38 12.39 -25.94
C VAL A 29 3.39 13.50 -25.58
N SER A 30 2.88 13.47 -24.34
CA SER A 30 2.59 14.72 -23.65
C SER A 30 3.90 15.20 -23.04
N THR A 31 4.71 15.91 -23.84
CA THR A 31 5.79 16.73 -23.26
C THR A 31 5.11 17.72 -22.32
N ALA A 32 5.22 17.43 -21.03
CA ALA A 32 4.86 18.34 -19.96
C ALA A 32 5.39 19.73 -20.33
N LEU A 33 4.47 20.66 -20.58
CA LEU A 33 4.76 22.07 -20.42
C LEU A 33 5.03 22.23 -18.92
N ALA A 34 6.29 21.98 -18.55
CA ALA A 34 6.81 22.25 -17.23
C ALA A 34 6.41 23.67 -16.91
N GLN A 35 5.44 23.79 -16.02
CA GLN A 35 4.88 25.05 -15.59
C GLN A 35 6.07 25.85 -15.07
N SER A 36 6.44 26.91 -15.79
CA SER A 36 7.28 27.96 -15.25
C SER A 36 6.49 28.59 -14.12
N THR A 37 6.49 27.95 -12.96
CA THR A 37 6.01 28.53 -11.72
C THR A 37 6.93 29.72 -11.48
N PRO A 38 6.43 30.97 -11.56
CA PRO A 38 7.23 32.11 -11.13
C PRO A 38 7.67 31.79 -9.71
N GLU A 39 8.96 31.94 -9.42
CA GLU A 39 9.60 31.67 -8.13
C GLU A 39 8.72 32.19 -7.00
N ALA A 40 7.80 31.35 -6.55
CA ALA A 40 6.82 31.71 -5.56
C ALA A 40 7.65 31.72 -4.29
N ALA A 41 7.98 32.94 -3.83
CA ALA A 41 8.67 33.19 -2.58
C ALA A 41 8.25 32.10 -1.59
N SER A 42 9.18 31.21 -1.25
CA SER A 42 8.86 29.96 -0.58
C SER A 42 8.07 30.29 0.68
N ILE A 43 6.76 30.03 0.67
CA ILE A 43 5.89 30.26 1.82
C ILE A 43 6.37 29.31 2.91
N ARG A 44 7.17 29.84 3.84
CA ARG A 44 7.69 29.10 4.97
C ARG A 44 6.61 29.12 6.05
N LEU A 45 5.77 28.10 6.04
CA LEU A 45 4.76 27.89 7.07
C LEU A 45 5.47 27.82 8.43
N LYS A 46 5.12 28.73 9.34
CA LYS A 46 5.56 28.65 10.73
C LYS A 46 4.71 27.57 11.42
N PRO A 47 5.31 26.56 12.06
CA PRO A 47 4.53 25.60 12.83
C PRO A 47 3.78 26.34 13.94
N GLY A 48 2.45 26.38 13.83
CA GLY A 48 1.58 26.95 14.85
C GLY A 48 1.45 25.96 16.01
N ALA A 49 1.59 26.44 17.24
CA ALA A 49 1.39 25.63 18.46
C ALA A 49 -0.01 24.98 18.52
N SER A 50 -0.97 25.47 17.73
CA SER A 50 -2.32 24.94 17.57
C SER A 50 -2.42 23.63 16.79
N LEU A 51 -1.34 23.16 16.17
CA LEU A 51 -1.29 21.89 15.43
C LEU A 51 -0.58 20.75 16.19
N GLN A 52 -0.22 20.97 17.46
CA GLN A 52 0.26 19.87 18.29
C GLN A 52 -0.95 19.02 18.71
N GLN A 53 -1.25 18.01 17.90
CA GLN A 53 -2.28 17.02 18.20
C GLN A 53 -1.73 16.01 19.23
N GLN A 54 -1.36 16.51 20.41
CA GLN A 54 -0.86 15.70 21.50
C GLN A 54 -2.07 15.16 22.26
N LEU A 55 -2.50 13.95 21.93
CA LEU A 55 -3.59 13.30 22.64
C LEU A 55 -3.18 13.06 24.10
N PRO A 56 -4.07 13.34 25.07
CA PRO A 56 -3.85 12.94 26.46
C PRO A 56 -3.63 11.42 26.52
N GLN A 57 -2.63 10.96 27.29
CA GLN A 57 -2.30 9.53 27.40
C GLN A 57 -3.50 8.67 27.84
N SER A 58 -4.44 9.26 28.58
CA SER A 58 -5.70 8.62 28.99
C SER A 58 -6.61 8.25 27.81
N VAL A 59 -6.50 8.95 26.69
CA VAL A 59 -7.32 8.72 25.48
C VAL A 59 -6.62 7.78 24.51
N THR A 60 -5.27 7.76 24.48
CA THR A 60 -4.50 6.89 23.56
C THR A 60 -4.85 5.41 23.72
N ASN A 61 -5.08 4.96 24.96
CA ASN A 61 -5.41 3.58 25.26
C ASN A 61 -6.87 3.19 24.89
N GLN A 62 -7.71 4.18 24.58
CA GLN A 62 -9.11 3.98 24.15
C GLN A 62 -9.27 4.04 22.62
N LEU A 63 -8.18 4.31 21.90
CA LEU A 63 -8.22 4.41 20.45
C LEU A 63 -8.38 3.04 19.81
N PRO A 64 -9.11 2.96 18.68
CA PRO A 64 -9.29 1.71 17.97
C PRO A 64 -7.96 1.19 17.42
N VAL A 65 -7.84 -0.13 17.41
CA VAL A 65 -6.72 -0.86 16.82
C VAL A 65 -7.19 -1.46 15.51
N PHE A 66 -6.45 -1.18 14.43
CA PHE A 66 -6.72 -1.73 13.10
C PHE A 66 -5.75 -2.86 12.81
N ILE A 67 -6.28 -3.93 12.23
CA ILE A 67 -5.54 -5.16 11.96
C ILE A 67 -5.73 -5.52 10.48
N SER A 68 -4.64 -5.89 9.80
CA SER A 68 -4.68 -6.47 8.45
C SER A 68 -3.71 -7.62 8.33
N SER A 69 -4.11 -8.71 7.68
CA SER A 69 -3.26 -9.85 7.34
C SER A 69 -3.76 -10.51 6.05
N ASP A 70 -2.94 -11.39 5.48
CA ASP A 70 -3.35 -12.19 4.33
C ASP A 70 -4.33 -13.29 4.74
N GLN A 71 -4.08 -13.93 5.90
CA GLN A 71 -4.94 -14.95 6.48
C GLN A 71 -5.19 -14.66 7.96
N MET A 72 -6.42 -14.90 8.42
CA MET A 72 -6.82 -14.77 9.81
C MET A 72 -7.61 -16.01 10.22
N THR A 73 -7.14 -16.69 11.26
CA THR A 73 -7.85 -17.79 11.90
C THR A 73 -8.15 -17.40 13.33
N SER A 74 -9.41 -17.49 13.74
CA SER A 74 -9.82 -17.20 15.11
C SER A 74 -10.63 -18.38 15.62
N GLU A 75 -10.17 -18.96 16.71
CA GLU A 75 -10.94 -19.92 17.49
C GLU A 75 -11.80 -19.12 18.48
N MET A 76 -13.12 -19.27 18.37
CA MET A 76 -14.06 -18.67 19.31
C MET A 76 -13.72 -19.20 20.71
N ASP A 77 -13.27 -18.32 21.61
CA ASP A 77 -12.81 -18.55 23.01
C ASP A 77 -11.31 -18.82 23.26
N GLY A 78 -10.44 -18.82 22.25
CA GLY A 78 -9.05 -19.24 22.49
C GLY A 78 -8.00 -18.37 21.84
N THR A 79 -7.73 -18.67 20.57
CA THR A 79 -6.52 -18.23 19.89
C THR A 79 -6.88 -17.52 18.61
N THR A 80 -6.33 -16.32 18.41
CA THR A 80 -6.36 -15.64 17.12
C THR A 80 -4.96 -15.64 16.52
N VAL A 81 -4.85 -16.24 15.34
CA VAL A 81 -3.61 -16.31 14.58
C VAL A 81 -3.77 -15.50 13.29
N LEU A 82 -2.86 -14.55 13.08
CA LEU A 82 -2.76 -13.78 11.85
C LEU A 82 -1.47 -14.13 11.14
N GLU A 83 -1.57 -14.50 9.86
CA GLU A 83 -0.43 -14.92 9.04
C GLU A 83 -0.37 -14.12 7.73
N GLY A 84 0.87 -13.84 7.31
CA GLY A 84 1.15 -13.12 6.07
C GLY A 84 0.95 -11.61 6.23
N ALA A 85 2.05 -10.87 6.06
CA ALA A 85 2.09 -9.40 6.08
C ALA A 85 1.25 -8.76 7.20
N ALA A 86 1.26 -9.34 8.40
CA ALA A 86 0.39 -8.92 9.49
C ALA A 86 0.79 -7.53 9.99
N GLN A 87 -0.17 -6.61 10.00
CA GLN A 87 0.02 -5.23 10.44
C GLN A 87 -1.00 -4.88 11.52
N LEU A 88 -0.48 -4.39 12.64
CA LEU A 88 -1.26 -3.82 13.73
C LEU A 88 -1.01 -2.31 13.74
N ARG A 89 -2.07 -1.52 13.61
CA ARG A 89 -1.97 -0.06 13.68
C ARG A 89 -2.80 0.45 14.86
N GLN A 90 -2.11 1.10 15.79
CA GLN A 90 -2.71 1.79 16.92
C GLN A 90 -2.21 3.24 16.92
N HIS A 91 -3.13 4.19 16.70
CA HIS A 91 -2.85 5.63 16.70
C HIS A 91 -1.66 6.05 15.80
N ASP A 92 -0.47 6.18 16.38
CA ASP A 92 0.80 6.59 15.78
C ASP A 92 1.80 5.44 15.61
N ALA A 93 1.50 4.26 16.17
CA ALA A 93 2.33 3.07 16.09
C ALA A 93 1.82 2.10 15.00
N VAL A 94 2.77 1.53 14.26
CA VAL A 94 2.53 0.42 13.32
C VAL A 94 3.49 -0.72 13.65
N LEU A 95 2.95 -1.86 14.06
CA LEU A 95 3.71 -3.09 14.28
C LEU A 95 3.54 -3.99 13.04
N ARG A 96 4.64 -4.58 12.58
CA ARG A 96 4.68 -5.48 11.43
C ARG A 96 5.31 -6.80 11.84
N ALA A 97 4.68 -7.91 11.47
CA ALA A 97 5.19 -9.24 11.73
C ALA A 97 4.72 -10.21 10.64
N ASP A 98 5.47 -11.29 10.47
CA ASP A 98 5.05 -12.38 9.58
C ASP A 98 3.92 -13.22 10.20
N ARG A 99 3.82 -13.22 11.54
CA ARG A 99 2.79 -13.93 12.32
C ARG A 99 2.49 -13.23 13.65
N ILE A 100 1.22 -13.12 14.01
CA ILE A 100 0.74 -12.58 15.31
C ILE A 100 -0.16 -13.61 15.98
N GLU A 101 0.05 -13.86 17.27
CA GLU A 101 -0.77 -14.75 18.11
C GLU A 101 -1.30 -13.97 19.32
N HIS A 102 -2.57 -14.19 19.67
CA HIS A 102 -3.24 -13.60 20.83
C HIS A 102 -4.29 -14.55 21.39
#